data_AF-A0A8T1D6B0-F1
#
_entry.id   AF-A0A8T1D6B0-F1
#
_cell.length_a   1.000
_cell.length_b   1.000
_cell.length_c   1.000
_cell.angle_alpha   90.00
_cell.angle_beta   90.00
_cell.angle_gamma   90.00
#
_symmetry.space_group_name_H-M   'P 1'
#
loop_
_entity.id
_entity.type
_entity.pdbx_description
1 polymer ?
#
loop_
_entity_poly.entity_id
_entity_poly.type
_entity_poly.pdbx_seq_one_letter_code
_entity_poly.pdbx_strand_id
1 'polypeptide(L)'
;MFDRYDYVFNMDQTSVCVDMNPHSTIEFVGVRTVDVVQSTTPDSFRASVFLCASATGRKLRSMIVLAGTPGAVVHEELREDKRYDWERGYYTVQAKAYCDKKVMEEWIENVWAPDIQGPSVLVLDSENGTFTDEAATYR
;
A
#
# COMPACT_ATOMS: atom_id res chain seq x y z
N MET A 1 30.72 -3.71 -13.08
CA MET A 1 31.09 -2.94 -11.88
C MET A 1 29.79 -2.70 -11.14
N PHE A 2 29.59 -3.30 -9.97
CA PHE A 2 28.39 -3.02 -9.17
C PHE A 2 28.54 -1.61 -8.62
N ASP A 3 27.56 -0.76 -8.87
CA ASP A 3 27.54 0.56 -8.26
C ASP A 3 27.11 0.38 -6.80
N ARG A 4 27.74 1.11 -5.88
CA ARG A 4 27.36 1.05 -4.46
C ARG A 4 25.90 1.47 -4.24
N TYR A 5 25.34 2.20 -5.19
CA TYR A 5 23.94 2.64 -5.19
C TYR A 5 22.94 1.55 -5.63
N ASP A 6 23.39 0.42 -6.18
CA ASP A 6 22.49 -0.67 -6.63
C ASP A 6 21.71 -1.31 -5.46
N TYR A 7 22.21 -1.15 -4.23
CA TYR A 7 21.70 -1.78 -3.02
C TYR A 7 21.16 -0.78 -1.99
N VAL A 8 20.99 0.49 -2.37
CA VAL A 8 20.41 1.52 -1.49
C VAL A 8 18.99 1.77 -1.94
N PHE A 9 18.04 1.64 -1.03
CA PHE A 9 16.62 1.82 -1.29
C PHE A 9 16.03 2.82 -0.31
N ASN A 10 15.08 3.62 -0.78
CA ASN A 10 14.23 4.45 0.05
C ASN A 10 12.82 3.87 -0.02
N MET A 11 12.19 3.69 1.12
CA MET A 11 10.76 3.39 1.20
C MET A 11 10.05 4.49 1.97
N ASP A 12 8.88 4.88 1.48
CA ASP A 12 8.03 5.87 2.12
C ASP A 12 6.56 5.46 1.96
N GLN A 13 5.73 5.93 2.89
CA GLN A 13 4.29 5.72 2.87
C GLN A 13 3.59 7.05 2.60
N THR A 14 2.56 7.01 1.75
CA THR A 14 1.69 8.17 1.54
C THR A 14 0.23 7.78 1.65
N SER A 15 -0.57 8.64 2.27
CA SER A 15 -2.03 8.48 2.28
C SER A 15 -2.65 8.98 0.98
N VAL A 16 -3.52 8.17 0.40
CA VAL A 16 -4.37 8.53 -0.73
C VAL A 16 -5.80 8.61 -0.23
N CYS A 17 -6.36 9.81 -0.20
CA CYS A 17 -7.76 10.03 0.11
C CYS A 17 -8.59 9.81 -1.16
N VAL A 18 -9.48 8.83 -1.13
CA VAL A 18 -10.47 8.60 -2.20
C VAL A 18 -11.76 9.29 -1.75
N ASP A 19 -11.71 10.61 -1.66
CA ASP A 19 -12.94 11.37 -1.41
C ASP A 19 -13.67 11.55 -2.74
N MET A 20 -14.89 11.03 -2.83
CA MET A 20 -15.80 11.44 -3.91
C MET A 20 -16.32 12.82 -3.54
N ASN A 21 -15.75 13.86 -4.14
CA ASN A 21 -16.32 15.20 -4.05
C ASN A 21 -17.80 15.11 -4.44
N PRO A 22 -18.76 15.60 -3.63
CA PRO A 22 -20.22 15.45 -3.83
C PRO A 22 -20.77 15.96 -5.17
N HIS A 23 -19.94 16.54 -6.02
CA HIS A 23 -20.31 17.03 -7.35
C HIS A 23 -20.17 15.99 -8.48
N SER A 24 -19.61 14.81 -8.22
CA SER A 24 -19.46 13.77 -9.24
C SER A 24 -19.80 12.39 -8.70
N THR A 25 -20.87 11.80 -9.25
CA THR A 25 -21.19 10.38 -9.14
C THR A 25 -20.80 9.67 -10.44
N ILE A 26 -20.08 8.55 -10.33
CA ILE A 26 -19.76 7.70 -11.48
C ILE A 26 -20.75 6.53 -11.46
N GLU A 27 -21.67 6.50 -12.42
CA GLU A 27 -22.65 5.43 -12.60
C GLU A 27 -22.88 5.18 -14.10
N PHE A 28 -23.42 4.02 -14.46
CA PHE A 28 -23.78 3.75 -15.86
C PHE A 28 -24.79 4.76 -16.40
N VAL A 29 -24.63 5.17 -17.66
CA VAL A 29 -25.54 6.13 -18.33
C VAL A 29 -26.96 5.55 -18.38
N GLY A 30 -27.92 6.24 -17.74
CA GLY A 30 -29.36 5.92 -17.80
C GLY A 30 -29.98 5.38 -16.51
N VAL A 31 -29.21 5.27 -15.42
CA VAL A 31 -29.74 4.84 -14.12
C VAL A 31 -30.51 5.99 -13.46
N ARG A 32 -31.74 5.72 -12.99
CA ARG A 32 -32.63 6.72 -12.35
C ARG A 32 -32.30 7.00 -10.89
N THR A 33 -31.59 6.08 -10.25
CA THR A 33 -31.23 6.13 -8.83
C THR A 33 -29.74 5.87 -8.74
N VAL A 34 -28.99 6.83 -8.22
CA VAL A 34 -27.54 6.69 -8.04
C VAL A 34 -27.28 6.58 -6.55
N ASP A 35 -26.63 5.51 -6.12
CA ASP A 35 -26.20 5.38 -4.73
C ASP A 35 -25.06 6.38 -4.49
N VAL A 36 -25.36 7.42 -3.72
CA VAL A 36 -24.35 8.38 -3.29
C VAL A 36 -23.72 7.84 -2.03
N VAL A 37 -22.46 7.43 -2.09
CA VAL A 37 -21.65 7.28 -0.88
C VAL A 37 -21.35 8.68 -0.38
N GLN A 38 -22.28 9.22 0.41
CA GLN A 38 -22.08 10.47 1.15
C GLN A 38 -21.10 10.16 2.28
N SER A 39 -19.83 10.43 2.03
CA SER A 39 -18.86 10.61 3.10
C SER A 39 -19.31 11.80 3.95
N THR A 40 -19.87 11.54 5.13
CA THR A 40 -20.27 12.60 6.08
C THR A 40 -19.06 13.34 6.67
N THR A 41 -17.85 12.88 6.36
CA THR A 41 -16.57 13.48 6.74
C THR A 41 -15.66 13.57 5.51
N PRO A 42 -14.98 14.71 5.27
CA PRO A 42 -13.84 14.77 4.37
C PRO A 42 -12.86 13.63 4.71
N ASP A 43 -12.26 12.99 3.70
CA ASP A 43 -11.29 11.89 3.84
C ASP A 43 -11.87 10.55 4.37
N SER A 44 -13.18 10.30 4.27
CA SER A 44 -13.78 9.09 4.87
C SER A 44 -13.25 7.76 4.31
N PHE A 45 -12.78 7.74 3.05
CA PHE A 45 -12.08 6.60 2.47
C PHE A 45 -10.62 6.98 2.23
N ARG A 46 -9.72 6.29 2.92
CA ARG A 46 -8.29 6.46 2.77
C ARG A 46 -7.64 5.12 2.51
N ALA A 47 -6.75 5.12 1.53
CA ALA A 47 -5.77 4.05 1.33
C ALA A 47 -4.40 4.55 1.77
N SER A 48 -3.56 3.64 2.26
CA SER A 48 -2.13 3.90 2.41
C SER A 48 -1.37 3.20 1.30
N VAL A 49 -0.44 3.91 0.68
CA VAL A 49 0.40 3.38 -0.39
C VAL A 49 1.85 3.42 0.06
N PHE A 50 2.51 2.26 0.00
CA PHE A 50 3.93 2.10 0.26
C PHE A 50 4.67 2.04 -1.06
N LEU A 51 5.63 2.94 -1.23
CA LEU A 51 6.47 3.04 -2.41
C LEU A 51 7.92 2.83 -2.02
N CYS A 52 8.61 1.96 -2.74
CA CYS A 52 10.03 1.73 -2.55
C CYS A 52 10.78 1.85 -3.88
N ALA A 53 11.89 2.57 -3.85
CA ALA A 53 12.75 2.76 -5.01
C ALA A 53 14.23 2.69 -4.62
N SER A 54 15.05 2.11 -5.50
CA SER A 54 16.50 2.13 -5.39
C SER A 54 17.06 3.52 -5.72
N ALA A 55 18.29 3.78 -5.28
CA ALA A 55 19.06 4.96 -5.68
C ALA A 55 19.35 5.00 -7.20
N THR A 56 19.23 3.87 -7.89
CA THR A 56 19.31 3.77 -9.36
C THR A 56 17.97 3.96 -10.07
N GLY A 57 16.88 4.21 -9.33
CA GLY A 57 15.56 4.50 -9.87
C GLY A 57 14.69 3.26 -10.15
N ARG A 58 15.16 2.05 -9.83
CA ARG A 58 14.32 0.83 -9.89
C ARG A 58 13.26 0.91 -8.81
N LYS A 59 12.00 0.79 -9.19
CA LYS A 59 10.86 0.76 -8.26
C LYS A 59 10.47 -0.68 -7.97
N LEU A 60 10.20 -1.00 -6.71
CA LEU A 60 9.55 -2.24 -6.33
C LEU A 60 8.05 -2.14 -6.59
N ARG A 61 7.35 -3.28 -6.60
CA ARG A 61 5.88 -3.31 -6.61
C ARG A 61 5.35 -2.46 -5.44
N SER A 62 4.28 -1.72 -5.68
CA SER A 62 3.67 -0.89 -4.62
C SER A 62 2.81 -1.77 -3.71
N MET A 63 2.74 -1.45 -2.42
CA MET A 63 1.74 -2.04 -1.53
C MET A 63 0.63 -1.03 -1.24
N ILE A 64 -0.61 -1.45 -1.42
CA ILE A 64 -1.81 -0.66 -1.22
C ILE A 64 -2.60 -1.29 -0.07
N VAL A 65 -2.81 -0.52 0.99
CA VAL A 65 -3.56 -0.91 2.18
C VAL A 65 -4.89 -0.17 2.19
N LEU A 66 -5.97 -0.92 2.00
CA LEU A 66 -7.34 -0.38 2.03
C LEU A 66 -7.93 -0.50 3.44
N ALA A 67 -8.94 0.31 3.73
CA ALA A 67 -9.69 0.20 4.97
C ALA A 67 -10.51 -1.08 4.96
N GLY A 68 -10.25 -1.98 5.91
CA GLY A 68 -10.98 -3.25 5.99
C GLY A 68 -10.44 -4.20 7.04
N THR A 69 -11.17 -5.27 7.31
CA THR A 69 -10.75 -6.32 8.24
C THR A 69 -10.26 -7.53 7.46
N PRO A 70 -9.07 -8.08 7.77
CA PRO A 70 -8.58 -9.30 7.12
C PRO A 70 -9.60 -10.45 7.23
N GLY A 71 -9.98 -11.01 6.09
CA GLY A 71 -10.92 -12.14 5.98
C GLY A 71 -12.39 -11.73 6.02
N ALA A 72 -12.68 -10.43 6.05
CA ALA A 72 -14.02 -9.90 5.85
C ALA A 72 -14.29 -9.58 4.37
N VAL A 73 -15.52 -9.16 4.09
CA VAL A 73 -16.05 -8.92 2.73
C VAL A 73 -15.08 -8.12 1.85
N VAL A 74 -14.58 -6.97 2.32
CA VAL A 74 -13.66 -6.12 1.55
C VAL A 74 -12.37 -6.87 1.17
N HIS A 75 -11.83 -7.70 2.06
CA HIS A 75 -10.62 -8.46 1.77
C HIS A 75 -10.86 -9.55 0.73
N GLU A 76 -12.00 -10.23 0.81
CA GLU A 76 -12.37 -11.29 -0.11
C GLU A 76 -12.71 -10.71 -1.50
N GLU A 77 -13.49 -9.64 -1.56
CA GLU A 77 -13.76 -8.90 -2.81
C GLU A 77 -12.46 -8.42 -3.46
N LEU A 78 -11.56 -7.86 -2.65
CA LEU A 78 -10.24 -7.42 -3.12
C LEU A 78 -9.49 -8.58 -3.78
N ARG A 79 -9.43 -9.75 -3.16
CA ARG A 79 -8.72 -10.94 -3.69
C ARG A 79 -9.32 -11.49 -4.98
N GLU A 80 -10.62 -11.34 -5.18
CA GLU A 80 -11.32 -11.86 -6.35
C GLU A 80 -11.32 -10.87 -7.54
N ASP A 81 -11.07 -9.58 -7.29
CA ASP A 81 -11.13 -8.56 -8.33
C ASP A 81 -9.90 -8.60 -9.25
N LYS A 82 -10.16 -9.02 -10.49
CA LYS A 82 -9.15 -9.12 -11.57
C LYS A 82 -8.83 -7.80 -12.25
N ARG A 83 -9.49 -6.70 -11.88
CA ARG A 83 -9.23 -5.36 -12.44
C ARG A 83 -7.96 -4.74 -11.87
N TYR A 84 -7.50 -5.20 -10.71
CA TYR A 84 -6.25 -4.77 -10.11
C TYR A 84 -5.05 -5.37 -10.85
N ASP A 85 -3.96 -4.60 -10.89
CA ASP A 85 -2.68 -5.05 -11.45
C ASP A 85 -1.90 -5.80 -10.37
N TRP A 86 -2.18 -7.09 -10.24
CA TRP A 86 -1.55 -7.98 -9.26
C TRP A 86 -0.05 -8.23 -9.48
N GLU A 87 0.45 -7.92 -10.68
CA GLU A 87 1.90 -8.01 -10.97
C GLU A 87 2.62 -6.79 -10.41
N ARG A 88 2.02 -5.59 -10.52
CA ARG A 88 2.64 -4.33 -10.09
C ARG A 88 2.25 -3.87 -8.69
N GLY A 89 1.17 -4.43 -8.14
CA GLY A 89 0.62 -4.08 -6.84
C GLY A 89 0.54 -5.28 -5.91
N TYR A 90 0.76 -5.04 -4.62
CA TYR A 90 0.31 -5.89 -3.53
C TYR A 90 -0.87 -5.19 -2.86
N TYR A 91 -1.99 -5.87 -2.69
CA TYR A 91 -3.20 -5.27 -2.15
C TYR A 91 -3.61 -6.02 -0.88
N THR A 92 -3.81 -5.28 0.21
CA THR A 92 -4.25 -5.84 1.49
C THR A 92 -5.18 -4.88 2.21
N VAL A 93 -5.64 -5.28 3.41
CA VAL A 93 -6.56 -4.48 4.23
C VAL A 93 -6.06 -4.30 5.66
N GLN A 94 -6.35 -3.14 6.23
CA GLN A 94 -6.16 -2.85 7.65
C GLN A 94 -7.30 -1.96 8.13
N ALA A 95 -7.78 -2.16 9.37
CA ALA A 95 -9.04 -1.59 9.85
C ALA A 95 -9.16 -0.06 9.71
N LYS A 96 -8.03 0.64 9.75
CA LYS A 96 -7.91 2.10 9.62
C LYS A 96 -7.05 2.50 8.40
N ALA A 97 -6.64 1.55 7.57
CA ALA A 97 -5.73 1.76 6.45
C ALA A 97 -4.43 2.49 6.85
N TYR A 98 -3.89 2.19 8.03
CA TYR A 98 -2.61 2.74 8.49
C TYR A 98 -1.52 1.66 8.48
N CYS A 99 -0.27 2.11 8.53
CA CYS A 99 0.88 1.28 8.85
C CYS A 99 0.84 0.89 10.33
N ASP A 100 0.79 -0.42 10.58
CA ASP A 100 1.12 -1.00 11.87
C ASP A 100 2.21 -2.07 11.66
N LYS A 101 2.69 -2.66 12.76
CA LYS A 101 3.73 -3.70 12.72
C LYS A 101 3.38 -4.83 11.73
N LYS A 102 2.12 -5.27 11.70
CA LYS A 102 1.68 -6.39 10.86
C LYS A 102 1.71 -6.00 9.38
N VAL A 103 1.27 -4.79 9.05
CA VAL A 103 1.36 -4.25 7.68
C VAL A 103 2.81 -4.15 7.22
N MET A 104 3.73 -3.72 8.11
CA MET A 104 5.17 -3.67 7.78
C MET A 104 5.77 -5.06 7.57
N GLU A 105 5.43 -6.04 8.41
CA GLU A 105 5.86 -7.44 8.21
C GLU A 105 5.37 -7.98 6.86
N GLU A 106 4.10 -7.75 6.55
CA GLU A 106 3.50 -8.16 5.28
C GLU A 106 4.17 -7.47 4.07
N TRP A 107 4.54 -6.18 4.19
CA TRP A 107 5.33 -5.47 3.20
C TRP A 107 6.72 -6.10 3.01
N ILE A 108 7.42 -6.40 4.12
CA ILE A 108 8.74 -7.03 4.06
C ILE A 108 8.66 -8.37 3.33
N GLU A 109 7.70 -9.22 3.70
CA GLU A 109 7.57 -10.57 3.18
C GLU A 109 7.14 -10.61 1.71
N ASN A 110 6.23 -9.72 1.29
CA ASN A 110 5.56 -9.82 -0.02
C ASN A 110 6.05 -8.80 -1.05
N VAL A 111 6.76 -7.76 -0.63
CA VAL A 111 7.28 -6.70 -1.50
C VAL A 111 8.80 -6.61 -1.44
N TRP A 112 9.37 -6.47 -0.24
CA TRP A 112 10.82 -6.23 -0.11
C TRP A 112 11.64 -7.49 -0.34
N ALA A 113 11.46 -8.52 0.49
CA ALA A 113 12.30 -9.72 0.49
C ALA A 113 12.35 -10.46 -0.86
N PRO A 114 11.25 -10.56 -1.64
CA PRO A 114 11.29 -11.23 -2.96
C PRO A 114 12.14 -10.50 -4.01
N ASP A 115 12.29 -9.18 -3.88
CA ASP A 115 12.92 -8.33 -4.89
C ASP A 115 14.40 -8.02 -4.62
N ILE A 116 14.88 -8.29 -3.41
CA ILE A 116 16.22 -7.91 -2.97
C ILE A 116 17.22 -9.04 -3.14
N GLN A 117 18.35 -8.72 -3.78
CA GLN A 117 19.38 -9.69 -4.16
C GLN A 117 20.63 -9.49 -3.31
N GLY A 118 20.56 -9.90 -2.05
CA GLY A 118 21.67 -9.83 -1.10
C GLY A 118 21.71 -8.56 -0.25
N PRO A 119 22.83 -8.32 0.46
CA PRO A 119 22.92 -7.26 1.46
C PRO A 119 22.55 -5.89 0.89
N SER A 120 21.53 -5.28 1.48
CA SER A 120 20.96 -4.00 1.02
C SER A 120 20.70 -3.06 2.18
N VAL A 121 20.73 -1.76 1.89
CA VAL A 121 20.42 -0.70 2.85
C VAL A 121 19.04 -0.15 2.51
N LEU A 122 18.13 -0.23 3.47
CA LEU A 122 16.81 0.38 3.39
C LEU A 122 16.80 1.65 4.25
N VAL A 123 16.50 2.77 3.61
CA VAL A 123 16.30 4.08 4.23
C VAL A 123 14.81 4.24 4.48
N LEU A 124 14.47 4.53 5.74
CA LEU A 124 13.13 4.74 6.23
C LEU A 124 13.13 6.05 7.04
N ASP A 125 11.97 6.68 7.13
CA ASP A 125 11.76 7.77 8.07
C ASP A 125 11.57 7.23 9.50
N SER A 126 11.67 8.12 10.49
CA SER A 126 11.62 7.75 11.90
C SER A 126 10.19 7.70 12.47
N GLU A 127 9.19 7.35 11.66
CA GLU A 127 7.80 7.33 12.12
C GLU A 127 7.53 6.21 13.13
N ASN A 128 6.68 6.50 14.12
CA ASN A 128 6.27 5.54 15.14
C ASN A 128 5.37 4.47 14.52
N GLY A 129 5.97 3.34 14.14
CA GLY A 129 5.30 2.21 13.49
C GLY A 129 6.21 1.44 12.54
N THR A 130 7.30 2.07 12.08
CA THR A 130 8.21 1.53 11.08
C THR A 130 9.19 0.50 11.66
N PHE A 131 9.36 0.43 12.99
CA PHE A 131 10.27 -0.52 13.63
C PHE A 131 9.75 -1.08 14.97
N THR A 132 9.71 -2.41 15.05
CA THR A 132 10.15 -3.12 16.27
C THR A 132 11.49 -3.76 15.94
N ASP A 133 12.45 -3.73 16.89
CA ASP A 133 13.88 -4.09 16.74
C ASP A 133 14.22 -5.42 16.00
N GLU A 134 13.24 -6.27 15.71
CA GLU A 134 13.43 -7.55 15.00
C GLU A 134 13.51 -7.42 13.47
N ALA A 135 12.94 -6.37 12.86
CA ALA A 135 12.88 -6.25 11.39
C ALA A 135 14.23 -5.91 10.74
N ALA A 136 15.17 -5.33 11.49
CA ALA A 136 16.49 -4.94 10.98
C ALA A 136 17.50 -6.10 10.89
N THR A 137 17.10 -7.32 11.27
CA THR A 137 18.00 -8.50 11.34
C THR A 137 17.53 -9.65 10.45
N TYR A 138 17.07 -9.37 9.23
CA TYR A 138 16.85 -10.41 8.22
C TYR A 138 17.97 -10.38 7.16
N ARG A 139 19.04 -11.11 7.52
CA ARG A 139 20.16 -11.70 6.76
C ARG A 139 20.78 -10.96 5.57
#